data_AF-A0A2V3DVP0-F1
#
_entry.id   AF-A0A2V3DVP0-F1
#
_cell.length_a   1.000
_cell.length_b   1.000
_cell.length_c   1.000
_cell.angle_alpha   90.00
_cell.angle_beta   90.00
_cell.angle_gamma   90.00
#
_symmetry.space_group_name_H-M   'P 1'
#
loop_
_entity.id
_entity.type
_entity.pdbx_description
1 polymer ?
#
loop_
_entity_poly.entity_id
_entity_poly.type
_entity_poly.pdbx_seq_one_letter_code
_entity_poly.pdbx_strand_id
1 'polypeptide(L)'
;MGCGDSAVAVKSAPVTYTDPVQAALQTLLDNHSKSYGQSGLLNALWQSAVAVSSVERSGTSITAHLTGTLVMGGECDIPRVEAQLLLTAKQAAGAPVAITLNGQPLSAALSLK
;
A
#
# COMPACT_ATOMS: atom_id res chain seq x y z
N MET A 1 12.16 1.32 8.10
CA MET A 1 10.93 0.68 8.58
C MET A 1 11.24 -0.77 8.92
N GLY A 2 10.73 -1.27 10.05
CA GLY A 2 10.94 -2.65 10.52
C GLY A 2 12.33 -2.97 11.08
N CYS A 3 13.35 -2.96 10.23
CA CYS A 3 14.69 -3.47 10.58
C CYS A 3 15.79 -2.47 10.23
N GLY A 4 15.52 -1.17 10.46
CA GLY A 4 16.47 -0.08 10.22
C GLY A 4 16.47 0.53 8.81
N ASP A 5 15.60 0.08 7.89
CA ASP A 5 15.53 0.64 6.54
C ASP A 5 14.69 1.95 6.46
N SER A 6 14.34 2.40 5.25
CA SER A 6 13.47 3.57 5.03
C SER A 6 12.57 3.36 3.82
N ALA A 7 11.36 3.94 3.86
CA ALA A 7 10.47 3.97 2.71
C ALA A 7 10.88 5.09 1.75
N VAL A 8 11.01 4.77 0.46
CA VAL A 8 11.41 5.71 -0.59
C VAL A 8 10.30 5.81 -1.62
N ALA A 9 9.84 7.03 -1.89
CA ALA A 9 8.84 7.27 -2.92
C ALA A 9 9.47 7.14 -4.32
N VAL A 10 8.78 6.43 -5.21
CA VAL A 10 9.14 6.32 -6.63
C VAL A 10 7.96 6.78 -7.49
N LYS A 11 8.26 7.32 -8.67
CA LYS A 11 7.22 7.71 -9.63
C LYS A 11 6.86 6.50 -10.48
N SER A 12 5.58 6.21 -10.60
CA SER A 12 5.08 5.28 -11.62
C SER A 12 5.10 5.93 -13.01
N ALA A 13 4.85 5.11 -14.03
CA ALA A 13 4.41 5.64 -15.31
C ALA A 13 3.06 6.38 -15.15
N PRO A 14 2.74 7.34 -16.03
CA PRO A 14 1.43 7.99 -16.06
C PRO A 14 0.30 6.96 -16.26
N VAL A 15 -0.78 7.12 -15.49
CA VAL A 15 -1.98 6.29 -15.55
C VAL A 15 -3.23 7.17 -15.60
N THR A 16 -4.29 6.72 -16.27
CA THR A 16 -5.59 7.42 -16.31
C THR A 16 -6.52 6.81 -15.27
N TYR A 17 -7.18 7.64 -14.46
CA TYR A 17 -8.01 7.18 -13.36
C TYR A 17 -9.05 8.22 -12.95
N THR A 18 -10.06 7.76 -12.22
CA THR A 18 -11.07 8.60 -11.57
C THR A 18 -10.64 9.05 -10.17
N ASP A 19 -9.87 8.23 -9.44
CA ASP A 19 -9.33 8.55 -8.12
C ASP A 19 -7.81 8.29 -8.04
N PRO A 20 -6.99 9.28 -7.67
CA PRO A 20 -5.53 9.12 -7.57
C PRO A 20 -5.09 8.11 -6.50
N VAL A 21 -5.82 7.99 -5.40
CA VAL A 21 -5.51 7.03 -4.31
C VAL A 21 -5.70 5.61 -4.82
N GLN A 22 -6.82 5.37 -5.51
CA GLN A 22 -7.09 4.06 -6.11
C GLN A 22 -6.00 3.69 -7.11
N ALA A 23 -5.65 4.61 -8.02
CA ALA A 23 -4.64 4.35 -9.04
C ALA A 23 -3.25 4.08 -8.47
N ALA A 24 -2.81 4.85 -7.48
CA ALA A 24 -1.51 4.68 -6.86
C ALA A 24 -1.43 3.35 -6.09
N LEU A 25 -2.48 3.00 -5.33
CA LEU A 25 -2.54 1.73 -4.62
C LEU A 25 -2.61 0.54 -5.58
N GLN A 26 -3.42 0.61 -6.63
CA GLN A 26 -3.46 -0.43 -7.67
C GLN A 26 -2.08 -0.61 -8.32
N THR A 27 -1.42 0.48 -8.70
CA THR A 27 -0.08 0.43 -9.30
C THR A 27 0.95 -0.24 -8.38
N LEU A 28 0.89 0.03 -7.07
CA LEU A 28 1.75 -0.62 -6.09
C LEU A 28 1.44 -2.12 -5.95
N LEU A 29 0.14 -2.47 -5.88
CA LEU A 29 -0.34 -3.82 -5.62
C LEU A 29 -0.18 -4.75 -6.83
N ASP A 30 -0.36 -4.23 -8.05
CA ASP A 30 -0.18 -4.97 -9.30
C ASP A 30 1.32 -5.24 -9.61
N ASN A 31 2.23 -4.54 -8.91
CA ASN A 31 3.66 -4.75 -9.08
C ASN A 31 4.14 -5.98 -8.31
N HIS A 32 4.14 -7.13 -8.98
CA HIS A 32 4.65 -8.40 -8.44
C HIS A 32 6.18 -8.56 -8.54
N SER A 33 6.93 -7.50 -8.87
CA SER A 33 8.39 -7.52 -8.83
C SER A 33 8.90 -7.24 -7.42
N LYS A 34 9.69 -8.16 -6.86
CA LYS A 34 10.32 -8.00 -5.54
C LYS A 34 11.23 -6.78 -5.46
N SER A 35 11.96 -6.49 -6.53
CA SER A 35 12.89 -5.36 -6.63
C SER A 35 12.40 -4.35 -7.66
N TYR A 36 12.56 -3.07 -7.35
CA TYR A 36 12.27 -2.00 -8.29
C TYR A 36 13.49 -1.71 -9.18
N GLY A 37 13.53 -2.33 -10.37
CA GLY A 37 14.67 -2.23 -11.29
C GLY A 37 16.01 -2.62 -10.62
N GLN A 38 17.06 -1.82 -10.84
CA GLN A 38 18.39 -1.98 -10.23
C GLN A 38 18.63 -1.00 -9.06
N SER A 39 17.58 -0.45 -8.46
CA SER A 39 17.68 0.62 -7.46
C SER A 39 18.05 0.15 -6.05
N GLY A 40 17.95 -1.16 -5.78
CA GLY A 40 18.04 -1.72 -4.42
C GLY A 40 16.77 -1.54 -3.58
N LEU A 41 15.72 -0.90 -4.12
CA LEU A 41 14.42 -0.78 -3.45
C LEU A 41 13.64 -2.08 -3.53
N LEU A 42 12.98 -2.43 -2.43
CA LEU A 42 12.17 -3.65 -2.28
C LEU A 42 10.68 -3.31 -2.23
N ASN A 43 9.87 -4.10 -2.93
CA ASN A 43 8.42 -4.12 -2.73
C ASN A 43 8.08 -5.22 -1.73
N ALA A 44 7.54 -4.88 -0.56
CA ALA A 44 7.15 -5.86 0.45
C ALA A 44 5.83 -6.57 0.09
N LEU A 45 5.06 -6.01 -0.85
CA LEU A 45 3.76 -6.53 -1.29
C LEU A 45 3.85 -7.49 -2.48
N TRP A 46 5.04 -7.76 -3.01
CA TRP A 46 5.20 -8.45 -4.31
C TRP A 46 4.55 -9.85 -4.40
N GLN A 47 4.42 -10.57 -3.27
CA GLN A 47 3.74 -11.89 -3.21
C GLN A 47 2.29 -11.80 -2.73
N SER A 48 1.84 -10.62 -2.30
CA SER A 48 0.51 -10.44 -1.77
C SER A 48 -0.51 -10.42 -2.91
N ALA A 49 -1.66 -11.04 -2.69
CA ALA A 49 -2.80 -11.00 -3.59
C ALA A 49 -3.85 -10.08 -2.96
N VAL A 50 -3.63 -8.77 -3.06
CA VAL A 50 -4.49 -7.73 -2.48
C VAL A 50 -4.92 -6.78 -3.59
N ALA A 51 -6.20 -6.40 -3.59
CA ALA A 51 -6.77 -5.47 -4.55
C ALA A 51 -7.46 -4.30 -3.85
N VAL A 52 -7.55 -3.17 -4.55
CA VAL A 52 -8.38 -2.04 -4.12
C VAL A 52 -9.83 -2.33 -4.49
N SER A 53 -10.69 -2.42 -3.49
CA SER A 53 -12.13 -2.60 -3.65
C SER A 53 -12.82 -1.27 -3.93
N SER A 54 -12.54 -0.25 -3.12
CA SER A 54 -13.09 1.10 -3.27
C SER A 54 -12.26 2.15 -2.54
N VAL A 55 -12.49 3.43 -2.90
CA VAL A 55 -12.02 4.58 -2.14
C VAL A 55 -13.24 5.45 -1.81
N GLU A 56 -13.48 5.66 -0.53
CA GLU A 56 -14.55 6.51 -0.03
C GLU A 56 -13.99 7.88 0.38
N ARG A 57 -14.69 8.95 -0.02
CA ARG A 57 -14.36 10.32 0.35
C ARG A 57 -15.59 10.96 1.00
N SER A 58 -15.45 11.32 2.28
CA SER A 58 -16.50 11.99 3.04
C SER A 58 -15.92 13.22 3.73
N GLY A 59 -16.25 14.40 3.20
CA GLY A 59 -15.65 15.66 3.63
C GLY A 59 -14.13 15.66 3.44
N THR A 60 -13.38 15.77 4.54
CA THR A 60 -11.91 15.71 4.56
C THR A 60 -11.35 14.30 4.81
N SER A 61 -12.21 13.32 5.08
CA SER A 61 -11.81 11.95 5.36
C SER A 61 -11.75 11.13 4.09
N ILE A 62 -10.66 10.38 3.93
CA ILE A 62 -10.44 9.45 2.82
C ILE A 62 -10.16 8.06 3.39
N THR A 63 -10.91 7.07 2.92
CA THR A 63 -10.72 5.67 3.31
C THR A 63 -10.56 4.81 2.07
N ALA A 64 -9.46 4.06 1.98
CA ALA A 64 -9.27 3.03 0.96
C ALA A 64 -9.64 1.65 1.54
N HIS A 65 -10.46 0.92 0.82
CA HIS A 65 -10.89 -0.43 1.17
C HIS A 65 -10.16 -1.44 0.31
N LEU A 66 -9.37 -2.30 0.95
CA LEU A 66 -8.62 -3.36 0.31
C LEU A 66 -9.23 -4.71 0.65
N THR A 67 -9.09 -5.66 -0.27
CA THR A 67 -9.50 -7.06 -0.07
C THR A 67 -8.39 -7.99 -0.55
N GLY A 68 -8.31 -9.17 0.08
CA GLY A 68 -7.38 -10.22 -0.33
C GLY A 68 -6.44 -10.71 0.77
N THR A 69 -5.28 -11.22 0.38
CA THR A 69 -4.34 -11.90 1.29
C THR A 69 -2.95 -11.30 1.22
N LEU A 70 -2.45 -10.86 2.37
CA LEU A 70 -1.05 -10.47 2.54
C LEU A 70 -0.16 -11.70 2.70
N VAL A 71 0.97 -11.68 2.01
CA VAL A 71 2.08 -12.63 2.16
C VAL A 71 3.30 -11.83 2.59
N MET A 72 3.84 -12.13 3.78
CA MET A 72 4.94 -11.39 4.40
C MET A 72 6.08 -12.34 4.72
N GLY A 73 7.32 -11.92 4.45
CA GLY A 73 8.52 -12.74 4.59
C GLY A 73 9.14 -12.75 5.99
N GLY A 74 8.55 -12.04 6.96
CA GLY A 74 9.01 -11.99 8.36
C GLY A 74 8.57 -10.71 9.07
N GLU A 75 9.02 -10.53 10.32
CA GLU A 75 8.64 -9.40 11.19
C GLU A 75 8.98 -8.03 10.60
N CYS A 76 10.06 -7.93 9.81
CA CYS A 76 10.44 -6.69 9.14
C CYS A 76 9.40 -6.24 8.10
N ASP A 77 8.64 -7.17 7.53
CA ASP A 77 7.71 -6.88 6.44
C ASP A 77 6.39 -6.28 6.92
N ILE A 78 5.97 -6.53 8.15
CA ILE A 78 4.76 -5.91 8.73
C ILE A 78 4.83 -4.37 8.63
N PRO A 79 5.83 -3.69 9.20
CA PRO A 79 5.94 -2.23 9.10
C PRO A 79 6.33 -1.74 7.70
N ARG A 80 6.92 -2.58 6.83
CA ARG A 80 7.17 -2.21 5.42
C ARG A 80 5.89 -2.19 4.61
N VAL A 81 5.06 -3.22 4.74
CA VAL A 81 3.74 -3.33 4.12
C VAL A 81 2.86 -2.17 4.57
N GLU A 82 2.81 -1.93 5.88
CA GLU A 82 2.03 -0.81 6.44
C GLU A 82 2.50 0.53 5.85
N ALA A 83 3.81 0.78 5.88
CA ALA A 83 4.37 2.03 5.37
C ALA A 83 4.14 2.19 3.86
N GLN A 84 4.33 1.14 3.05
CA GLN A 84 4.15 1.22 1.61
C GLN A 84 2.70 1.55 1.24
N LEU A 85 1.72 0.92 1.90
CA LEU A 85 0.30 1.20 1.67
C LEU A 85 -0.07 2.63 2.12
N LEU A 86 0.25 3.00 3.36
CA LEU A 86 -0.14 4.30 3.91
C LEU A 86 0.56 5.47 3.21
N LEU A 87 1.86 5.36 2.93
CA LEU A 87 2.60 6.44 2.27
C LEU A 87 2.22 6.60 0.80
N THR A 88 1.89 5.50 0.11
CA THR A 88 1.40 5.58 -1.28
C THR A 88 0.05 6.27 -1.33
N ALA A 89 -0.89 5.86 -0.50
CA ALA A 89 -2.21 6.47 -0.42
C ALA A 89 -2.14 7.95 -0.02
N LYS A 90 -1.34 8.28 1.01
CA LYS A 90 -1.16 9.65 1.50
C LYS A 90 -0.57 10.56 0.42
N GLN A 91 0.47 10.11 -0.28
CA GLN A 91 1.09 10.92 -1.34
C GLN A 91 0.14 11.17 -2.50
N ALA A 92 -0.64 10.15 -2.90
CA ALA A 92 -1.62 10.28 -3.96
C ALA A 92 -2.80 11.20 -3.58
N ALA A 93 -3.23 11.16 -2.32
CA ALA A 93 -4.28 12.03 -1.80
C ALA A 93 -3.83 13.47 -1.53
N GLY A 94 -2.55 13.68 -1.23
CA GLY A 94 -2.07 14.92 -0.60
C GLY A 94 -2.56 15.11 0.84
N ALA A 95 -3.19 14.09 1.44
CA ALA A 95 -3.80 14.11 2.77
C ALA A 95 -3.71 12.72 3.42
N PRO A 96 -3.87 12.58 4.75
CA PRO A 96 -3.94 11.28 5.40
C PRO A 96 -5.07 10.41 4.83
N VAL A 97 -4.79 9.13 4.62
CA VAL A 97 -5.77 8.13 4.14
C VAL A 97 -5.83 6.98 5.13
N ALA A 98 -7.03 6.63 5.58
CA ALA A 98 -7.25 5.40 6.34
C ALA A 98 -7.31 4.20 5.39
N ILE A 99 -6.80 3.06 5.81
CA ILE A 99 -6.84 1.83 5.01
C ILE A 99 -7.50 0.72 5.82
N THR A 100 -8.41 0.00 5.18
CA THR A 100 -8.96 -1.25 5.69
C THR A 100 -8.55 -2.41 4.80
N LEU A 101 -8.33 -3.59 5.39
CA LEU A 101 -8.12 -4.84 4.68
C LEU A 101 -9.15 -5.86 5.15
N ASN A 102 -9.94 -6.40 4.22
CA ASN A 102 -11.03 -7.33 4.51
C ASN A 102 -12.00 -6.81 5.59
N GLY A 103 -12.28 -5.50 5.55
CA GLY A 103 -13.17 -4.82 6.49
C GLY A 103 -12.58 -4.50 7.86
N GLN A 104 -11.31 -4.85 8.12
CA GLN A 104 -10.62 -4.52 9.38
C GLN A 104 -9.64 -3.35 9.16
N PRO A 105 -9.39 -2.49 10.17
CA PRO A 105 -8.30 -1.52 10.11
C PRO A 105 -6.97 -2.19 9.76
N LEU A 106 -6.15 -1.57 8.91
CA LEU A 106 -4.91 -2.17 8.42
C LEU A 106 -3.98 -2.64 9.56
N SER A 107 -3.83 -1.83 10.61
CA SER A 107 -3.01 -2.20 11.79
C SER A 107 -3.51 -3.47 12.48
N ALA A 108 -4.84 -3.63 12.60
CA ALA A 108 -5.44 -4.84 13.15
C ALA A 108 -5.23 -6.05 12.23
N ALA A 109 -5.39 -5.87 10.91
CA ALA A 109 -5.18 -6.94 9.93
C ALA A 109 -3.72 -7.44 9.89
N LEU A 110 -2.76 -6.54 10.16
CA LEU A 110 -1.34 -6.86 10.24
C LEU A 110 -0.93 -7.49 11.57
N SER A 111 -1.61 -7.15 12.68
CA SER A 111 -1.31 -7.69 14.01
C SER A 111 -1.72 -9.16 14.19
N LEU A 112 -2.55 -9.69 13.29
CA LEU A 112 -3.02 -11.08 13.30
C LEU A 112 -2.05 -12.06 12.60
N LYS A 113 -0.90 -11.59 12.14
CA LYS A 113 0.02 -12.32 11.27
C LYS A 113 1.34 -12.64 11.96
#